data_AF-A0A3P6NHU0-F1
#
_entry.id   AF-A0A3P6NHU0-F1
#
_cell.length_a   1.000
_cell.length_b   1.000
_cell.length_c   1.000
_cell.angle_alpha   90.00
_cell.angle_beta   90.00
_cell.angle_gamma   90.00
#
_symmetry.space_group_name_H-M   'P 1'
#
loop_
_entity.id
_entity.type
_entity.pdbx_description
1 polymer ?
#
loop_
_entity_poly.entity_id
_entity_poly.type
_entity_poly.pdbx_seq_one_letter_code
_entity_poly.pdbx_strand_id
1 'polypeptide(L)'
;MDINASVKGARFVRFCDAFNIPIITLEDVPGFLPGTSQEYGGIIRHGAKLIYAYAEATVPKITVITRKAYGGAYCVMSSKHLRGDINYAWPTAEVAVMGAKGAVKILFRHDQENVAKHEEEYIDLFGNPFPAAVRGFVDDIIEPHTTRKRICLDLNLLESKKMSNPWKKHANMPL
;
A
#
# COMPACT_ATOMS: atom_id res chain seq x y z
N MET A 1 -4.59 -8.68 -3.98
CA MET A 1 -5.45 -8.78 -2.78
C MET A 1 -6.80 -9.37 -3.14
N ASP A 2 -7.42 -10.13 -2.25
CA ASP A 2 -8.77 -10.69 -2.41
C ASP A 2 -9.52 -10.65 -1.06
N ILE A 3 -10.73 -11.18 -1.02
CA ILE A 3 -11.54 -11.26 0.22
C ILE A 3 -10.76 -11.92 1.36
N ASN A 4 -10.19 -13.10 1.11
CA ASN A 4 -9.57 -13.92 2.15
C ASN A 4 -8.29 -13.27 2.71
N ALA A 5 -7.43 -12.76 1.83
CA ALA A 5 -6.23 -12.03 2.22
C ALA A 5 -6.58 -10.76 3.02
N SER A 6 -7.63 -10.03 2.61
CA SER A 6 -8.05 -8.81 3.30
C SER A 6 -8.56 -9.09 4.71
N VAL A 7 -9.40 -10.10 4.89
CA VAL A 7 -9.90 -10.51 6.22
C VAL A 7 -8.76 -11.01 7.11
N LYS A 8 -7.87 -11.85 6.57
CA LYS A 8 -6.69 -12.37 7.29
C LYS A 8 -5.80 -11.23 7.77
N GLY A 9 -5.39 -10.35 6.85
CA GLY A 9 -4.52 -9.22 7.16
C GLY A 9 -5.15 -8.28 8.18
N ALA A 10 -6.43 -7.95 8.01
CA ALA A 10 -7.13 -7.03 8.90
C ALA A 10 -7.17 -7.54 10.35
N ARG A 11 -7.44 -8.83 10.54
CA ARG A 11 -7.47 -9.44 11.88
C ARG A 11 -6.08 -9.41 12.54
N PHE A 12 -5.03 -9.70 11.77
CA PHE A 12 -3.66 -9.70 12.26
C PHE A 12 -3.20 -8.29 12.66
N VAL A 13 -3.44 -7.28 11.81
CA VAL A 13 -3.10 -5.87 12.09
C VAL A 13 -3.77 -5.39 13.37
N ARG A 14 -5.07 -5.64 13.55
CA ARG A 14 -5.78 -5.22 14.76
C ARG A 14 -5.29 -5.94 16.02
N PHE A 15 -4.90 -7.20 15.91
CA PHE A 15 -4.26 -7.92 17.02
C PHE A 15 -2.94 -7.25 17.41
N CYS A 16 -2.06 -7.00 16.44
CA CYS A 16 -0.79 -6.33 16.70
C CYS A 16 -0.99 -4.96 17.36
N ASP A 17 -1.91 -4.15 16.83
CA ASP A 17 -2.20 -2.83 17.40
C ASP A 17 -2.74 -2.91 18.84
N ALA A 18 -3.69 -3.80 19.10
CA ALA A 18 -4.28 -3.97 20.44
C ALA A 18 -3.27 -4.39 21.52
N PHE A 19 -2.18 -5.05 21.12
CA PHE A 19 -1.12 -5.52 22.02
C PHE A 19 0.20 -4.75 21.87
N ASN A 20 0.17 -3.56 21.26
CA ASN A 20 1.33 -2.67 21.10
C ASN A 20 2.51 -3.31 20.33
N ILE A 21 2.22 -4.19 19.36
CA ILE A 21 3.23 -4.86 18.54
C ILE A 21 3.43 -4.04 17.25
N PRO A 22 4.66 -3.57 16.94
CA PRO A 22 4.98 -2.89 15.70
C PRO A 22 4.65 -3.72 14.45
N ILE A 23 4.29 -3.05 13.37
CA ILE A 23 3.90 -3.70 12.12
C ILE A 23 4.87 -3.31 11.01
N ILE A 24 5.45 -4.33 10.38
CA ILE A 24 6.28 -4.18 9.18
C ILE A 24 5.51 -4.78 8.00
N THR A 25 5.28 -3.98 6.96
CA THR A 25 4.53 -4.37 5.77
C THR A 25 5.46 -4.45 4.57
N LEU A 26 5.53 -5.61 3.94
CA LEU A 26 6.25 -5.79 2.67
C LEU A 26 5.23 -5.81 1.53
N GLU A 27 5.38 -4.89 0.58
CA GLU A 27 4.39 -4.65 -0.47
C GLU A 27 4.91 -5.06 -1.86
N ASP A 28 4.24 -6.03 -2.46
CA ASP A 28 4.25 -6.33 -3.91
C ASP A 28 2.84 -6.76 -4.33
N VAL A 29 1.99 -5.78 -4.64
CA VAL A 29 0.58 -5.99 -4.99
C VAL A 29 0.20 -5.27 -6.30
N PRO A 30 -0.23 -6.01 -7.34
CA PRO A 30 -0.66 -5.40 -8.60
C PRO A 30 -2.11 -4.88 -8.57
N GLY A 31 -2.85 -5.11 -7.49
CA GLY A 31 -4.26 -4.73 -7.35
C GLY A 31 -5.11 -5.77 -6.61
N PHE A 32 -6.42 -5.60 -6.73
CA PHE A 32 -7.41 -6.58 -6.28
C PHE A 32 -7.65 -7.65 -7.34
N LEU A 33 -7.97 -8.87 -6.90
CA LEU A 33 -8.35 -9.97 -7.78
C LEU A 33 -9.68 -9.63 -8.46
N PRO A 34 -9.74 -9.54 -9.80
CA PRO A 34 -11.00 -9.31 -10.50
C PRO A 34 -11.86 -10.59 -10.51
N GLY A 35 -13.18 -10.42 -10.57
CA GLY A 35 -14.12 -11.53 -10.81
C GLY A 35 -15.46 -11.33 -10.12
N THR A 36 -16.53 -11.84 -10.73
CA THR A 36 -17.90 -11.76 -10.19
C THR A 36 -18.03 -12.43 -8.83
N SER A 37 -17.24 -13.48 -8.57
CA SER A 37 -17.18 -14.14 -7.26
C SER A 37 -16.66 -13.22 -6.16
N GLN A 38 -15.73 -12.32 -6.45
CA GLN A 38 -15.24 -11.32 -5.49
C GLN A 38 -16.29 -10.25 -5.23
N GLU A 39 -16.94 -9.76 -6.29
CA GLU A 39 -17.98 -8.74 -6.16
C GLU A 39 -19.19 -9.26 -5.38
N TYR A 40 -19.75 -10.40 -5.76
CA TYR A 40 -20.88 -11.03 -5.06
C TYR A 40 -20.50 -11.55 -3.67
N GLY A 41 -19.24 -11.94 -3.49
CA GLY A 41 -18.67 -12.27 -2.19
C GLY A 41 -18.45 -11.06 -1.28
N GLY A 42 -18.71 -9.84 -1.74
CA GLY A 42 -18.65 -8.63 -0.92
C GLY A 42 -17.25 -8.05 -0.75
N ILE A 43 -16.39 -8.12 -1.77
CA ILE A 43 -15.02 -7.58 -1.74
C ILE A 43 -14.95 -6.13 -1.27
N ILE A 44 -15.97 -5.31 -1.54
CA ILE A 44 -16.04 -3.93 -1.04
C ILE A 44 -15.95 -3.91 0.50
N ARG A 45 -16.77 -4.71 1.18
CA ARG A 45 -16.78 -4.78 2.66
C ARG A 45 -15.55 -5.50 3.19
N HIS A 46 -15.15 -6.60 2.57
CA HIS A 46 -14.00 -7.40 3.03
C HIS A 46 -12.66 -6.69 2.80
N GLY A 47 -12.47 -6.04 1.65
CA GLY A 47 -11.30 -5.23 1.33
C GLY A 47 -11.19 -4.00 2.23
N ALA A 48 -12.33 -3.36 2.53
CA ALA A 48 -12.38 -2.22 3.45
C ALA A 48 -11.88 -2.54 4.87
N LYS A 49 -11.91 -3.82 5.28
CA LYS A 49 -11.40 -4.22 6.60
C LYS A 49 -9.91 -3.96 6.75
N LEU A 50 -9.09 -4.22 5.73
CA LEU A 50 -7.64 -4.08 5.84
C LEU A 50 -7.23 -2.60 5.91
N ILE A 51 -7.82 -1.75 5.06
CA ILE A 51 -7.59 -0.30 5.12
C ILE A 51 -8.06 0.30 6.44
N TYR A 52 -9.20 -0.16 6.97
CA TYR A 52 -9.66 0.25 8.30
C TYR A 52 -8.66 -0.13 9.39
N ALA A 53 -8.17 -1.36 9.37
CA ALA A 53 -7.22 -1.85 10.37
C ALA A 53 -5.93 -1.03 10.39
N TYR A 54 -5.36 -0.69 9.23
CA TYR A 54 -4.17 0.16 9.16
C TYR A 54 -4.43 1.61 9.56
N ALA A 55 -5.57 2.18 9.16
CA ALA A 55 -5.93 3.56 9.50
C ALA A 55 -6.20 3.76 11.00
N GLU A 56 -6.78 2.74 11.65
CA GLU A 56 -7.03 2.71 13.09
C GLU A 56 -5.72 2.52 13.88
N ALA A 57 -4.79 1.70 13.35
CA ALA A 57 -3.60 1.30 14.08
C ALA A 57 -2.71 2.49 14.50
N THR A 58 -2.38 2.52 15.79
CA THR A 58 -1.56 3.55 16.43
C THR A 58 -0.12 3.11 16.71
N VAL A 59 0.16 1.81 16.69
CA VAL A 59 1.53 1.26 16.78
C VAL A 59 2.46 1.78 15.68
N PRO A 60 3.80 1.65 15.84
CA PRO A 60 4.75 1.89 14.77
C PRO A 60 4.44 1.06 13.52
N LYS A 61 4.43 1.71 12.35
CA LYS A 61 4.15 1.12 11.04
C LYS A 61 5.26 1.49 10.07
N ILE A 62 5.97 0.48 9.58
CA ILE A 62 7.02 0.62 8.56
C ILE A 62 6.61 -0.19 7.32
N THR A 63 6.63 0.44 6.15
CA THR A 63 6.29 -0.23 4.88
C THR A 63 7.52 -0.25 3.98
N VAL A 64 7.75 -1.37 3.29
CA VAL A 64 8.77 -1.50 2.25
C VAL A 64 8.11 -2.01 0.98
N ILE A 65 8.04 -1.15 -0.04
CA ILE A 65 7.55 -1.51 -1.37
C ILE A 65 8.71 -2.17 -2.12
N THR A 66 8.59 -3.46 -2.40
CA THR A 66 9.65 -4.24 -3.05
C THR A 66 9.52 -4.20 -4.57
N ARG A 67 8.28 -4.15 -5.08
CA ARG A 67 8.00 -4.08 -6.51
C ARG A 67 6.68 -3.38 -6.82
N LYS A 68 5.55 -4.09 -6.99
CA LYS A 68 4.32 -3.44 -7.48
C LYS A 68 3.53 -2.81 -6.34
N ALA A 69 3.06 -1.59 -6.56
CA ALA A 69 2.16 -0.88 -5.66
C ALA A 69 1.16 -0.07 -6.50
N TYR A 70 0.07 -0.72 -6.91
CA TYR A 70 -0.91 -0.10 -7.81
C TYR A 70 -2.26 0.24 -7.18
N GLY A 71 -2.74 1.44 -7.49
CA GLY A 71 -4.11 1.87 -7.29
C GLY A 71 -4.60 1.71 -5.86
N GLY A 72 -5.83 1.20 -5.70
CA GLY A 72 -6.44 1.00 -4.39
C GLY A 72 -5.67 0.03 -3.49
N ALA A 73 -4.94 -0.93 -4.06
CA ALA A 73 -4.16 -1.88 -3.25
C ALA A 73 -2.96 -1.19 -2.59
N TYR A 74 -2.28 -0.28 -3.31
CA TYR A 74 -1.25 0.59 -2.72
C TYR A 74 -1.79 1.36 -1.53
N CYS A 75 -2.95 2.00 -1.69
CA CYS A 75 -3.55 2.76 -0.59
C CYS A 75 -3.80 1.90 0.64
N VAL A 76 -4.25 0.65 0.46
CA VAL A 76 -4.59 -0.29 1.55
C VAL A 76 -3.34 -0.83 2.28
N MET A 77 -2.21 -1.01 1.60
CA MET A 77 -1.02 -1.69 2.12
C MET A 77 -0.15 -0.80 3.02
N SER A 78 -0.73 -0.20 4.06
CA SER A 78 -0.01 0.66 5.02
C SER A 78 0.70 1.84 4.32
N SER A 79 0.02 2.46 3.36
CA SER A 79 0.51 3.67 2.69
C SER A 79 0.65 4.83 3.67
N LYS A 80 1.46 5.84 3.29
CA LYS A 80 1.61 7.06 4.09
C LYS A 80 0.29 7.79 4.34
N HIS A 81 -0.66 7.67 3.40
CA HIS A 81 -2.02 8.21 3.54
C HIS A 81 -2.80 7.58 4.70
N LEU A 82 -2.42 6.39 5.16
CA LEU A 82 -2.98 5.72 6.33
C LEU A 82 -2.14 5.94 7.60
N ARG A 83 -1.38 7.04 7.66
CA ARG A 83 -0.50 7.38 8.80
C ARG A 83 0.58 6.31 9.02
N GLY A 84 1.15 5.81 7.92
CA GLY A 84 2.41 5.06 7.94
C GLY A 84 3.53 5.97 8.45
N ASP A 85 4.35 5.48 9.38
CA ASP A 85 5.40 6.29 9.97
C ASP A 85 6.56 6.43 8.98
N ILE A 86 7.03 5.30 8.44
CA ILE A 86 8.11 5.23 7.46
C ILE A 86 7.69 4.33 6.28
N ASN A 87 7.82 4.84 5.07
CA ASN A 87 7.49 4.18 3.81
C ASN A 87 8.72 4.18 2.91
N TYR A 88 9.40 3.04 2.82
CA TYR A 88 10.51 2.82 1.90
C TYR A 88 10.05 2.24 0.58
N ALA A 89 10.83 2.49 -0.46
CA ALA A 89 10.74 1.76 -1.72
C ALA A 89 12.11 1.19 -2.11
N TRP A 90 12.12 0.04 -2.76
CA TRP A 90 13.29 -0.44 -3.49
C TRP A 90 13.39 0.25 -4.87
N PRO A 91 14.57 0.23 -5.53
CA PRO A 91 14.70 0.75 -6.90
C PRO A 91 13.78 0.04 -7.90
N THR A 92 13.40 -1.20 -7.62
CA THR A 92 12.47 -2.02 -8.42
C THR A 92 11.00 -1.70 -8.17
N ALA A 93 10.69 -0.74 -7.30
CA ALA A 93 9.31 -0.40 -6.96
C ALA A 93 8.62 0.39 -8.06
N GLU A 94 7.35 0.07 -8.32
CA GLU A 94 6.50 0.71 -9.30
C GLU A 94 5.25 1.21 -8.57
N VAL A 95 5.16 2.53 -8.36
CA VAL A 95 4.05 3.17 -7.62
C VAL A 95 3.19 3.97 -8.59
N ALA A 96 2.03 3.41 -8.96
CA ALA A 96 1.20 3.97 -10.03
C ALA A 96 -0.31 3.79 -9.76
N VAL A 97 -1.15 4.47 -10.55
CA VAL A 97 -2.61 4.35 -10.45
C VAL A 97 -3.08 2.97 -10.93
N MET A 98 -2.48 2.48 -12.02
CA MET A 98 -2.71 1.16 -12.59
C MET A 98 -1.54 0.78 -13.51
N GLY A 99 -1.50 -0.46 -14.00
CA GLY A 99 -0.48 -0.88 -14.95
C GLY A 99 -0.57 -0.16 -16.30
N ALA A 100 0.57 0.00 -16.97
CA ALA A 100 0.71 0.77 -18.22
C ALA A 100 -0.33 0.43 -19.29
N LYS A 101 -0.53 -0.88 -19.57
CA LYS A 101 -1.53 -1.36 -20.55
C LYS A 101 -2.95 -0.85 -20.26
N GLY A 102 -3.31 -0.79 -18.98
CA GLY A 102 -4.62 -0.30 -18.55
C GLY A 102 -4.71 1.22 -18.68
N ALA A 103 -3.66 1.92 -18.25
CA ALA A 103 -3.59 3.37 -18.30
C ALA A 103 -3.63 3.92 -19.73
N VAL A 104 -2.83 3.35 -20.63
CA VAL A 104 -2.74 3.78 -22.04
C VAL A 104 -4.07 3.61 -22.78
N LYS A 105 -4.77 2.50 -22.56
CA LYS A 105 -6.11 2.30 -23.15
C LYS A 105 -7.13 3.37 -22.77
N ILE A 106 -6.97 3.97 -21.59
CA ILE A 106 -7.86 5.03 -21.10
C ILE A 106 -7.37 6.39 -21.59
N LEU A 107 -6.08 6.70 -21.43
CA LEU A 107 -5.48 7.99 -21.77
C LEU A 107 -5.43 8.24 -23.28
N PHE A 108 -5.09 7.21 -24.06
CA PHE A 108 -4.88 7.27 -25.51
C PHE A 108 -5.96 6.49 -26.26
N ARG A 109 -7.20 6.50 -25.76
CA ARG A 109 -8.33 5.77 -26.36
C ARG A 109 -8.53 6.05 -27.86
N HIS A 110 -8.17 7.26 -28.31
CA HIS A 110 -8.33 7.73 -29.69
C HIS A 110 -7.08 7.52 -30.57
N ASP A 111 -5.95 7.10 -30.02
CA ASP A 111 -4.69 6.89 -30.72
C ASP A 111 -4.25 5.42 -30.59
N GLN A 112 -4.84 4.56 -31.42
CA GLN A 112 -4.60 3.11 -31.37
C GLN A 112 -3.41 2.64 -32.21
N GLU A 113 -2.85 3.51 -33.05
CA GLU A 113 -1.69 3.17 -33.90
C GLU A 113 -0.38 3.21 -33.10
N ASN A 114 -0.31 4.05 -32.06
CA ASN A 114 0.91 4.27 -31.27
C ASN A 114 0.90 3.63 -29.88
N VAL A 115 0.03 2.64 -29.63
CA VAL A 115 -0.17 2.04 -28.29
C VAL A 115 1.13 1.54 -27.67
N ALA A 116 1.98 0.86 -28.44
CA ALA A 116 3.25 0.31 -27.92
C ALA A 116 4.19 1.42 -27.44
N LYS A 117 4.27 2.52 -28.19
CA LYS A 117 5.07 3.69 -27.82
C LYS A 117 4.53 4.36 -26.55
N HIS A 118 3.22 4.55 -26.47
CA HIS A 118 2.57 5.11 -25.27
C HIS A 118 2.74 4.22 -24.04
N GLU A 119 2.76 2.88 -24.21
CA GLU A 119 3.05 1.95 -23.11
C GLU A 119 4.48 2.09 -22.60
N GLU A 120 5.46 2.20 -23.49
CA GLU A 120 6.87 2.41 -23.15
C GLU A 120 7.07 3.75 -22.42
N GLU A 121 6.53 4.84 -22.96
CA GLU A 121 6.58 6.17 -22.33
C GLU A 121 5.93 6.17 -20.93
N TYR A 122 4.82 5.45 -20.75
CA TYR A 122 4.18 5.35 -19.44
C TYR A 122 5.04 4.57 -18.45
N ILE A 123 5.69 3.48 -18.88
CA ILE A 123 6.59 2.69 -18.03
C ILE A 123 7.81 3.54 -17.63
N ASP A 124 8.39 4.29 -18.55
CA ASP A 124 9.54 5.14 -18.26
C ASP A 124 9.19 6.23 -17.23
N LEU A 125 8.00 6.84 -17.37
CA LEU A 125 7.56 7.91 -16.48
C LEU A 125 7.07 7.41 -15.10
N PHE A 126 6.34 6.28 -15.06
CA PHE A 126 5.59 5.85 -13.88
C PHE A 126 5.94 4.45 -13.35
N GLY A 127 6.74 3.67 -14.07
CA GLY A 127 7.23 2.34 -13.67
C GLY A 127 8.39 2.39 -12.67
N ASN A 128 8.41 3.40 -11.80
CA ASN A 128 9.48 3.66 -10.85
C ASN A 128 8.92 4.37 -9.59
N PRO A 129 9.67 4.46 -8.47
CA PRO A 129 9.15 5.05 -7.24
C PRO A 129 9.32 6.58 -7.17
N PHE A 130 10.00 7.21 -8.13
CA PHE A 130 10.37 8.63 -8.05
C PHE A 130 9.15 9.57 -7.96
N PRO A 131 8.07 9.41 -8.74
CA PRO A 131 6.88 10.26 -8.61
C PRO A 131 6.26 10.24 -7.20
N ALA A 132 6.33 9.10 -6.51
CA ALA A 132 5.84 8.97 -5.14
C ALA A 132 6.82 9.60 -4.13
N ALA A 133 8.13 9.45 -4.34
CA ALA A 133 9.16 10.05 -3.51
C ALA A 133 9.16 11.58 -3.56
N VAL A 134 9.03 12.17 -4.75
CA VAL A 134 8.97 13.65 -4.94
C VAL A 134 7.79 14.26 -4.18
N ARG A 135 6.69 13.52 -4.03
CA ARG A 135 5.50 13.95 -3.28
C ARG A 135 5.59 13.65 -1.77
N GLY A 136 6.67 13.04 -1.32
CA GLY A 136 6.85 12.62 0.07
C GLY A 136 5.93 11.46 0.48
N PHE A 137 5.41 10.67 -0.47
CA PHE A 137 4.61 9.48 -0.15
C PHE A 137 5.51 8.28 0.19
N VAL A 138 6.72 8.27 -0.38
CA VAL A 138 7.84 7.41 -0.04
C VAL A 138 8.92 8.29 0.60
N ASP A 139 9.43 7.90 1.76
CA ASP A 139 10.41 8.67 2.53
C ASP A 139 11.84 8.54 1.98
N ASP A 140 12.21 7.34 1.53
CA ASP A 140 13.53 7.07 0.95
C ASP A 140 13.46 5.89 -0.04
N ILE A 141 14.32 5.91 -1.04
CA ILE A 141 14.52 4.80 -1.97
C ILE A 141 15.80 4.11 -1.54
N ILE A 142 15.68 2.89 -1.00
CA ILE A 142 16.77 2.19 -0.33
C ILE A 142 17.24 0.97 -1.10
N GLU A 143 18.53 0.69 -1.01
CA GLU A 143 19.10 -0.55 -1.54
C GLU A 143 18.57 -1.79 -0.80
N PRO A 144 18.14 -2.86 -1.49
CA PRO A 144 17.50 -4.01 -0.86
C PRO A 144 18.30 -4.63 0.30
N HIS A 145 19.63 -4.71 0.17
CA HIS A 145 20.51 -5.26 1.19
C HIS A 145 20.59 -4.42 2.48
N THR A 146 20.19 -3.15 2.42
CA THR A 146 20.18 -2.24 3.59
C THR A 146 18.88 -2.30 4.40
N THR A 147 17.83 -2.94 3.86
CA THR A 147 16.47 -2.97 4.44
C THR A 147 16.45 -3.33 5.92
N ARG A 148 17.15 -4.40 6.31
CA ARG A 148 17.22 -4.83 7.73
C ARG A 148 17.77 -3.74 8.64
N LYS A 149 18.87 -3.10 8.22
CA LYS A 149 19.52 -2.04 9.00
C LYS A 149 18.58 -0.85 9.18
N ARG A 150 17.90 -0.43 8.11
CA ARG A 150 16.93 0.68 8.13
C ARG A 150 15.79 0.39 9.09
N ILE A 151 15.13 -0.76 8.94
CA ILE A 151 14.01 -1.17 9.82
C ILE A 151 14.42 -1.17 11.30
N CYS A 152 15.57 -1.73 11.65
CA CYS A 152 16.02 -1.76 13.05
C CYS A 152 16.25 -0.35 13.63
N LEU A 153 16.80 0.57 12.84
CA LEU A 153 17.01 1.95 13.28
C LEU A 153 15.68 2.68 13.49
N ASP A 154 14.75 2.52 12.56
CA ASP A 154 13.45 3.18 12.64
C ASP A 154 12.58 2.63 13.77
N LEU A 155 12.66 1.33 14.06
CA LEU A 155 11.97 0.76 15.22
C LEU A 155 12.48 1.36 16.54
N ASN A 156 13.79 1.59 16.67
CA ASN A 156 14.35 2.27 17.84
C ASN A 156 13.86 3.73 17.92
N LEU A 157 13.79 4.44 16.79
CA LEU A 157 13.27 5.80 16.73
C LEU A 157 11.78 5.88 17.12
N LEU A 158 11.00 4.89 16.69
CA LEU A 158 9.55 4.85 16.88
C LEU A 158 9.12 4.21 18.21
N GLU A 159 10.06 3.75 19.05
CA GLU A 159 9.76 3.14 20.35
C GLU A 159 8.93 4.09 21.26
N SER A 160 9.22 5.38 21.20
CA SER A 160 8.52 6.40 21.99
C SER A 160 7.26 6.97 21.31
N LYS A 161 6.81 6.38 20.20
CA LYS A 161 5.62 6.86 19.47
C LYS A 161 4.40 6.88 20.39
N LYS A 162 3.73 8.03 20.46
CA LYS A 162 2.45 8.21 21.16
C LYS A 162 1.44 8.81 20.21
N MET A 163 0.34 8.10 20.01
CA MET A 163 -0.75 8.54 19.15
C MET A 163 -2.06 7.99 19.70
N SER A 164 -3.10 8.81 19.71
CA SER A 164 -4.44 8.40 20.10
C SER A 164 -5.41 8.64 18.95
N ASN A 165 -6.51 7.88 18.96
CA ASN A 165 -7.64 8.12 18.06
C ASN A 165 -8.72 8.92 18.79
N PRO A 166 -9.64 9.60 18.05
CA PRO A 166 -10.78 10.28 18.65
C PRO A 166 -11.59 9.35 19.55
N TRP A 167 -12.04 9.88 20.69
CA TRP A 167 -12.81 9.12 21.67
C TRP A 167 -14.10 8.56 21.08
N LYS A 168 -14.37 7.29 21.35
CA LYS A 168 -15.59 6.55 20.98
C LYS A 168 -15.72 5.33 21.89
N LYS A 169 -16.92 4.77 22.04
CA LYS A 169 -17.11 3.50 22.76
C LYS A 169 -16.34 2.36 22.09
N HIS A 170 -16.50 2.26 20.77
CA HIS A 170 -15.74 1.37 19.89
C HIS A 170 -15.90 1.82 18.43
N ALA A 171 -15.08 1.26 17.55
CA ALA A 171 -15.18 1.37 16.11
C ALA A 171 -16.48 0.74 15.55
N ASN A 172 -16.89 1.16 14.35
CA ASN A 172 -17.93 0.51 13.54
C ASN A 172 -17.34 0.07 12.18
N MET A 173 -16.37 -0.84 12.25
CA MET A 173 -15.68 -1.40 11.09
C MET A 173 -16.65 -2.27 10.27
N PRO A 174 -16.49 -2.36 8.93
CA PRO A 174 -17.21 -3.34 8.13
C PRO A 174 -17.04 -4.76 8.68
N LEU A 175 -18.16 -5.49 8.79
CA LEU A 175 -18.22 -6.85 9.35
C LEU A 175 -18.20 -7.95 8.29
#